data_AF-A0A926BWS3-F1
#
_entry.id   AF-A0A926BWS3-F1
#
_cell.length_a   1.000
_cell.length_b   1.000
_cell.length_c   1.000
_cell.angle_alpha   90.00
_cell.angle_beta   90.00
_cell.angle_gamma   90.00
#
_symmetry.space_group_name_H-M   'P 1'
#
loop_
_entity.id
_entity.type
_entity.pdbx_description
1 polymer ?
#
loop_
_entity_poly.entity_id
_entity_poly.type
_entity_poly.pdbx_seq_one_letter_code
_entity_poly.pdbx_strand_id
1 'polypeptide(L)'
;MNNQCPVCGMKFEREPGYFVGAMYISYIFAACFIGTVSFIISIAFPRLDFIWSVCVAGAFMLPFVPLMVRYSKVIWLAIDRSIDP
;
A
#
# COMPACT_ATOMS: atom_id res chain seq x y z
N MET A 1 0.37 6.28 17.95
CA MET A 1 0.54 7.16 16.77
C MET A 1 0.61 8.57 17.31
N ASN A 2 1.59 9.38 16.89
CA ASN A 2 1.63 10.77 17.34
C ASN A 2 0.58 11.55 16.55
N ASN A 3 -0.17 12.45 17.20
CA ASN A 3 -1.23 13.21 16.54
C ASN A 3 -0.67 14.39 15.72
N GLN A 4 0.54 14.82 16.05
CA GLN A 4 1.24 15.93 15.42
C GLN A 4 2.72 15.59 15.20
N CYS A 5 3.38 16.20 14.23
CA CYS A 5 4.82 16.07 14.07
C CYS A 5 5.54 16.85 15.19
N PRO A 6 6.48 16.25 15.94
CA PRO A 6 7.17 16.94 17.02
C PRO A 6 8.17 18.01 16.54
N VAL A 7 8.55 17.99 15.26
CA VAL A 7 9.52 18.93 14.67
C VAL A 7 8.83 20.13 14.01
N CYS A 8 7.70 19.91 13.33
CA CYS A 8 7.00 20.97 12.59
C CYS A 8 5.58 21.27 13.08
N GLY A 9 5.08 20.57 14.10
CA GLY A 9 3.74 20.79 14.68
C GLY A 9 2.56 20.39 13.78
N MET A 10 2.82 19.87 12.57
CA MET A 10 1.74 19.50 11.64
C MET A 10 0.85 18.40 12.21
N LYS A 11 -0.47 18.61 12.19
CA LYS A 11 -1.47 17.57 12.44
C LYS A 11 -1.47 16.55 11.31
N PHE A 12 -1.31 15.27 11.63
CA PHE A 12 -1.33 14.18 10.63
C PHE A 12 -2.74 13.87 10.13
N GLU A 13 -3.76 14.11 10.93
CA GLU A 13 -5.16 14.13 10.49
C GLU A 13 -5.65 15.58 10.52
N ARG A 14 -5.72 16.20 9.34
CA ARG A 14 -6.27 17.54 9.15
C ARG A 14 -7.80 17.51 9.16
N GLU A 15 -8.40 16.45 8.60
CA GLU A 15 -9.84 16.28 8.39
C GLU A 15 -10.30 14.86 8.73
N PRO A 16 -11.57 14.65 9.15
CA PRO A 16 -12.10 13.31 9.32
C PRO A 16 -12.09 12.56 7.98
N GLY A 17 -11.42 11.41 7.91
CA GLY A 17 -11.28 10.64 6.67
C GLY A 17 -10.10 11.03 5.77
N TYR A 18 -9.17 11.86 6.25
CA TYR A 18 -7.98 12.29 5.50
C TYR A 18 -7.18 11.12 4.86
N PHE A 19 -7.14 9.95 5.50
CA PHE A 19 -6.42 8.77 4.97
C PHE A 19 -7.19 7.97 3.91
N VAL A 20 -8.36 8.41 3.45
CA VAL A 20 -9.06 7.75 2.34
C VAL A 20 -8.20 7.76 1.07
N GLY A 21 -7.47 8.85 0.80
CA GLY A 21 -6.49 8.90 -0.28
C GLY A 21 -5.35 7.89 -0.14
N ALA A 22 -4.84 7.72 1.08
CA ALA A 22 -3.84 6.69 1.40
C ALA A 22 -4.36 5.25 1.17
N MET A 23 -5.67 5.02 1.31
CA MET A 23 -6.27 3.73 0.99
C MET A 23 -6.15 3.39 -0.51
N TYR A 24 -6.41 4.35 -1.39
CA TYR A 24 -6.25 4.16 -2.84
C TYR A 24 -4.80 3.84 -3.22
N ILE A 25 -3.83 4.54 -2.62
CA ILE A 25 -2.41 4.25 -2.82
C ILE A 25 -2.09 2.81 -2.39
N SER A 26 -2.60 2.38 -1.24
CA SER A 26 -2.38 1.00 -0.76
C SER A 26 -2.98 -0.06 -1.68
N TYR A 27 -4.13 0.25 -2.30
CA TYR A 27 -4.77 -0.64 -3.27
C TYR A 27 -3.93 -0.78 -4.55
N ILE A 28 -3.37 0.31 -5.08
CA ILE A 28 -2.46 0.27 -6.24
C ILE A 28 -1.23 -0.59 -5.91
N PHE A 29 -0.63 -0.38 -4.73
CA PHE A 29 0.49 -1.20 -4.27
C PHE A 29 0.13 -2.68 -4.19
N ALA A 30 -1.02 -3.02 -3.61
CA ALA A 30 -1.51 -4.39 -3.52
C ALA A 30 -1.71 -5.02 -4.90
N ALA A 31 -2.36 -4.31 -5.81
CA ALA A 31 -2.63 -4.77 -7.17
C ALA A 31 -1.34 -5.00 -7.95
N CYS A 32 -0.38 -4.06 -7.88
CA CYS A 32 0.93 -4.21 -8.50
C CYS A 32 1.72 -5.39 -7.91
N PHE A 33 1.67 -5.59 -6.59
CA PHE A 33 2.38 -6.68 -5.94
C PHE A 33 1.80 -8.04 -6.35
N ILE A 34 0.48 -8.23 -6.23
CA ILE A 34 -0.19 -9.48 -6.59
C ILE A 34 -0.03 -9.75 -8.09
N GLY A 35 -0.22 -8.73 -8.94
CA GLY A 35 -0.06 -8.86 -10.39
C GLY A 35 1.37 -9.26 -10.77
N THR A 36 2.38 -8.64 -10.18
CA THR A 36 3.79 -8.95 -10.47
C THR A 36 4.17 -10.34 -9.98
N VAL A 37 3.81 -10.70 -8.75
CA VAL A 37 4.15 -12.00 -8.16
C VAL A 37 3.42 -13.14 -8.89
N SER A 38 2.12 -13.00 -9.18
CA SER A 38 1.36 -14.00 -9.93
C SER A 38 1.89 -14.18 -11.36
N PHE A 39 2.30 -13.10 -12.03
CA PHE A 39 2.93 -13.16 -13.34
C PHE A 39 4.26 -13.92 -13.32
N ILE A 40 5.13 -13.63 -12.34
CA ILE A 40 6.40 -14.35 -12.15
C ILE A 40 6.15 -15.84 -11.90
N ILE A 41 5.19 -16.20 -11.03
CA ILE A 41 4.84 -17.60 -10.75
C ILE A 41 4.31 -18.29 -12.02
N SER A 42 3.50 -17.61 -12.82
CA SER A 42 2.92 -18.18 -14.04
C SER A 42 3.98 -18.48 -15.10
N ILE A 43 5.03 -17.65 -15.21
CA ILE A 43 6.18 -17.91 -16.09
C ILE A 43 7.06 -19.04 -15.54
N ALA A 44 7.32 -19.05 -14.23
CA ALA A 44 8.17 -20.06 -13.60
C ALA A 44 7.53 -21.45 -13.57
N PHE A 45 6.20 -21.53 -13.42
CA PHE A 45 5.44 -22.77 -13.32
C PHE A 45 4.24 -22.76 -14.29
N PRO A 46 4.48 -23.00 -15.59
CA PRO A 46 3.43 -22.91 -16.62
C PRO A 46 2.35 -24.01 -16.52
N ARG A 47 2.54 -25.02 -15.67
CA ARG A 47 1.55 -26.09 -15.41
C ARG A 47 0.67 -25.81 -14.18
N LEU A 48 0.95 -24.74 -13.43
CA LEU A 48 0.21 -24.40 -12.22
C LEU A 48 -1.04 -23.60 -12.59
N ASP A 49 -2.18 -23.91 -11.97
CA ASP A 49 -3.40 -23.15 -12.20
C ASP A 49 -3.22 -21.67 -11.82
N PHE A 50 -3.74 -20.78 -12.68
CA PHE A 50 -3.65 -19.34 -12.47
C PHE A 50 -4.32 -18.89 -11.17
N ILE A 51 -5.42 -19.54 -10.77
CA ILE A 51 -6.10 -19.26 -9.50
C ILE A 51 -5.15 -19.54 -8.33
N TRP A 52 -4.37 -20.63 -8.42
CA TRP A 52 -3.42 -21.00 -7.38
C TRP A 52 -2.26 -20.01 -7.28
N SER A 53 -1.77 -19.49 -8.41
CA SER A 53 -0.70 -18.48 -8.41
C SER A 53 -1.17 -17.17 -7.75
N VAL A 54 -2.42 -16.75 -7.97
CA VAL A 54 -3.01 -15.58 -7.31
C VAL A 54 -3.20 -15.82 -5.81
N CYS A 55 -3.69 -16.99 -5.40
CA CYS A 55 -3.85 -17.34 -3.98
C CYS A 55 -2.50 -17.33 -3.24
N VAL A 56 -1.45 -17.90 -3.84
CA VAL A 56 -0.09 -17.91 -3.27
C VAL A 56 0.46 -16.48 -3.19
N ALA A 57 0.29 -15.67 -4.24
CA ALA A 57 0.70 -14.26 -4.23
C ALA A 57 0.00 -13.45 -3.12
N GLY A 58 -1.31 -13.67 -2.93
CA GLY A 58 -2.08 -13.06 -1.85
C GLY A 58 -1.61 -13.48 -0.45
N ALA A 59 -1.36 -14.78 -0.25
CA ALA A 59 -0.80 -15.29 1.01
C ALA A 59 0.58 -14.70 1.30
N PHE A 60 1.43 -14.58 0.28
CA PHE A 60 2.76 -13.97 0.40
C PHE A 60 2.70 -12.47 0.71
N MET A 61 1.64 -11.78 0.31
CA MET A 61 1.45 -10.36 0.59
C MET A 61 1.10 -10.06 2.06
N LEU A 62 0.43 -10.98 2.77
CA LEU A 62 -0.03 -10.78 4.16
C LEU A 62 1.03 -10.19 5.13
N PRO A 63 2.28 -10.69 5.21
CA PRO A 63 3.30 -10.09 6.06
C PRO A 63 3.73 -8.68 5.63
N PHE A 64 3.54 -8.31 4.36
CA PHE A 64 3.90 -7.00 3.81
C PHE A 64 2.79 -5.95 3.96
N VAL A 65 1.55 -6.35 4.26
CA VAL A 65 0.40 -5.46 4.49
C VAL A 65 0.71 -4.31 5.46
N PRO A 66 1.25 -4.53 6.68
CA PRO A 66 1.53 -3.44 7.61
C PRO A 66 2.56 -2.44 7.06
N LEU A 67 3.50 -2.93 6.24
CA LEU A 67 4.49 -2.08 5.57
C LEU A 67 3.82 -1.20 4.52
N MET A 68 3.00 -1.79 3.66
CA MET A 68 2.29 -1.08 2.58
C MET A 68 1.37 0.01 3.10
N VAL A 69 0.61 -0.27 4.17
CA VAL A 69 -0.29 0.72 4.78
C VAL A 69 0.52 1.88 5.37
N ARG A 70 1.66 1.62 6.00
CA ARG A 70 2.53 2.69 6.52
C ARG A 70 3.08 3.57 5.40
N TYR A 71 3.64 2.98 4.35
CA TYR A 71 4.17 3.74 3.22
C TYR A 71 3.07 4.53 2.49
N SER A 72 1.89 3.96 2.33
CA SER A 72 0.78 4.64 1.66
C SER A 72 0.35 5.90 2.42
N LYS A 73 0.34 5.87 3.76
CA LYS A 73 0.08 7.06 4.59
C LYS A 73 1.17 8.12 4.47
N VAL A 74 2.44 7.71 4.43
CA VAL A 74 3.57 8.64 4.27
C VAL A 74 3.56 9.30 2.89
N ILE A 75 3.31 8.53 1.84
CA ILE A 75 3.22 9.05 0.47
C ILE A 75 2.04 10.02 0.34
N TRP A 76 0.88 9.67 0.90
CA TRP A 76 -0.28 10.57 0.90
C TRP A 76 0.03 11.89 1.62
N LEU A 77 0.62 11.84 2.82
CA LEU A 77 1.04 13.03 3.56
C LEU A 77 2.05 13.88 2.78
N ALA A 78 2.97 13.26 2.04
CA ALA A 78 3.95 13.97 1.22
C ALA A 78 3.29 14.66 0.01
N ILE A 79 2.36 13.99 -0.64
CA ILE A 79 1.59 14.55 -1.76
C ILE A 79 0.74 15.72 -1.27
N ASP A 80 -0.02 15.54 -0.19
CA ASP A 80 -0.89 16.57 0.36
C ASP A 80 -0.10 17.82 0.78
N ARG A 81 1.04 17.64 1.46
CA ARG A 81 1.94 18.75 1.80
C ARG A 81 2.50 19.49 0.58
N SER A 82 2.69 18.80 -0.54
CA SER A 82 3.21 19.43 -1.76
C SER A 82 2.16 20.28 -2.49
N ILE A 83 0.88 19.95 -2.31
CA ILE A 83 -0.26 20.69 -2.89
C ILE A 83 -0.61 21.86 -1.96
N ASP A 84 -0.78 21.55 -0.66
CA ASP A 84 -1.16 22.51 0.38
C ASP A 84 -0.17 22.40 1.57
N PRO A 85 0.92 23.21 1.57
CA PRO A 85 1.94 23.19 2.60
C PRO A 85 1.41 23.52 4.00
#